data_AF-A0A8F7US89-F1
#
_entry.id   AF-A0A8F7US89-F1
#
_cell.length_a   1.000
_cell.length_b   1.000
_cell.length_c   1.000
_cell.angle_alpha   90.00
_cell.angle_beta   90.00
_cell.angle_gamma   90.00
#
_symmetry.space_group_name_H-M   'P 1'
#
loop_
_entity.id
_entity.type
_entity.pdbx_description
1 polymer ?
#
loop_
_entity_poly.entity_id
_entity_poly.type
_entity_poly.pdbx_seq_one_letter_code
_entity_poly.pdbx_strand_id
1 'polypeptide(L)'
;MNTNEDWRDEHERKYQQWESDKALISDKSHKFYALVAEKYHGVYPGPVLAQQYFRMLWLGEYLRQKYNWHHQFHEISPQVALKYALIKQYGEKITDIDALTQEEMSLALTDYWSEFMADKTWKSKRYAIEKALDSLDFWTPGFSSAA
;
A
#
# COMPACT_ATOMS: atom_id res chain seq x y z
N MET A 1 -26.82 -32.19 -14.76
CA MET A 1 -25.86 -31.37 -13.99
C MET A 1 -25.51 -30.18 -14.87
N ASN A 2 -25.98 -28.98 -14.49
CA ASN A 2 -25.89 -27.77 -15.31
C ASN A 2 -24.60 -27.01 -14.98
N THR A 3 -23.53 -27.30 -15.71
CA THR A 3 -22.20 -26.70 -15.53
C THR A 3 -22.10 -25.27 -16.09
N ASN A 4 -23.10 -24.81 -16.84
CA ASN A 4 -23.06 -23.52 -17.54
C ASN A 4 -23.54 -22.33 -16.69
N GLU A 5 -24.46 -22.56 -15.75
CA GLU A 5 -24.91 -21.54 -14.79
C GLU A 5 -23.83 -21.25 -13.74
N ASP A 6 -23.15 -22.30 -13.27
CA ASP A 6 -22.15 -22.22 -12.19
C ASP A 6 -20.91 -21.40 -12.59
N TRP A 7 -20.47 -21.50 -13.85
CA TRP A 7 -19.31 -20.75 -14.36
C TRP A 7 -19.62 -19.27 -14.58
N ARG A 8 -20.86 -18.95 -15.01
CA ARG A 8 -21.31 -17.56 -15.19
C ARG A 8 -21.45 -16.86 -13.83
N ASP A 9 -21.96 -17.57 -12.82
CA ASP A 9 -22.09 -17.06 -11.46
C ASP A 9 -20.73 -16.91 -10.75
N GLU A 10 -19.77 -17.81 -11.00
CA GLU A 10 -18.39 -17.64 -10.51
C GLU A 10 -17.68 -16.45 -11.17
N HIS A 11 -17.87 -16.27 -12.48
CA HIS A 11 -17.28 -15.16 -13.21
C HIS A 11 -17.85 -13.81 -12.77
N GLU A 12 -19.17 -13.72 -12.61
CA GLU A 12 -19.86 -12.53 -12.10
C GLU A 12 -19.39 -12.17 -10.68
N ARG A 13 -19.29 -13.15 -9.77
CA ARG A 13 -18.76 -12.93 -8.41
C ARG A 13 -17.31 -12.42 -8.43
N LYS A 14 -16.44 -13.00 -9.27
CA LYS A 14 -15.05 -12.53 -9.42
C LYS A 14 -14.99 -11.11 -9.97
N TYR A 15 -15.87 -10.77 -10.92
CA TYR A 15 -15.94 -9.43 -11.49
C TYR A 15 -16.42 -8.39 -10.46
N GLN A 16 -17.49 -8.68 -9.71
CA GLN A 16 -17.98 -7.80 -8.65
C GLN A 16 -16.97 -7.59 -7.53
N GLN A 17 -16.26 -8.66 -7.14
CA GLN A 17 -15.16 -8.57 -6.18
C GLN A 17 -14.02 -7.69 -6.71
N TRP A 18 -13.68 -7.82 -8.00
CA TRP A 18 -12.65 -7.00 -8.63
C TRP A 18 -13.03 -5.52 -8.70
N GLU A 19 -14.26 -5.17 -9.09
CA GLU A 19 -14.74 -3.78 -9.07
C GLU A 19 -14.78 -3.19 -7.66
N SER A 20 -15.21 -3.99 -6.67
CA SER A 20 -15.19 -3.57 -5.25
C SER A 20 -13.77 -3.31 -4.75
N ASP A 21 -12.84 -4.23 -5.03
CA ASP A 21 -11.42 -4.07 -4.69
C ASP A 21 -10.81 -2.85 -5.38
N LYS A 22 -11.14 -2.62 -6.65
CA LYS A 22 -10.67 -1.47 -7.42
C LYS A 22 -11.17 -0.14 -6.84
N ALA A 23 -12.43 -0.05 -6.45
CA ALA A 23 -12.98 1.14 -5.79
C ALA A 23 -12.28 1.42 -4.45
N LEU A 24 -12.08 0.38 -3.62
CA LEU A 24 -11.35 0.48 -2.36
C LEU A 24 -9.89 0.92 -2.57
N ILE A 25 -9.22 0.37 -3.58
CA ILE A 25 -7.84 0.73 -3.93
C ILE A 25 -7.78 2.17 -4.41
N SER A 26 -8.75 2.61 -5.21
CA SER A 26 -8.84 4.00 -5.66
C SER A 26 -8.97 4.96 -4.47
N ASP A 27 -9.92 4.73 -3.56
CA ASP A 27 -10.10 5.57 -2.37
C ASP A 27 -8.83 5.63 -1.50
N LYS A 28 -8.21 4.49 -1.23
CA LYS A 28 -6.95 4.44 -0.47
C LYS A 28 -5.79 5.10 -1.21
N SER A 29 -5.72 4.96 -2.53
CA SER A 29 -4.67 5.59 -3.34
C SER A 29 -4.74 7.11 -3.23
N HIS A 30 -5.94 7.70 -3.26
CA HIS A 30 -6.12 9.15 -3.03
C HIS A 30 -5.57 9.60 -1.67
N LYS A 31 -5.86 8.84 -0.60
CA LYS A 31 -5.30 9.09 0.74
C LYS A 31 -3.78 8.98 0.74
N PHE A 32 -3.22 8.02 0.01
CA PHE A 32 -1.76 7.84 -0.05
C PHE A 32 -1.08 8.91 -0.88
N TYR A 33 -1.71 9.43 -1.95
CA TYR A 33 -1.21 10.60 -2.66
C TYR A 33 -1.10 11.82 -1.74
N ALA A 34 -2.10 12.04 -0.88
CA ALA A 34 -2.06 13.13 0.11
C ALA A 34 -0.89 12.94 1.10
N LEU A 35 -0.66 11.73 1.59
CA LEU A 35 0.48 11.43 2.48
C LEU A 35 1.83 11.60 1.77
N VAL A 36 1.91 11.27 0.47
CA VAL A 36 3.12 11.52 -0.33
C VAL A 36 3.34 13.03 -0.47
N ALA A 37 2.30 13.80 -0.79
CA ALA A 37 2.39 15.25 -0.89
C ALA A 37 2.80 15.89 0.46
N GLU A 38 2.25 15.42 1.57
CA GLU A 38 2.59 15.88 2.92
C GLU A 38 4.07 15.62 3.24
N LYS A 39 4.56 14.40 2.99
CA LYS A 39 5.96 14.02 3.24
C LYS A 39 6.95 14.96 2.55
N TYR A 40 6.64 15.39 1.34
CA TYR A 40 7.50 16.26 0.55
C TYR A 40 7.06 17.72 0.57
N HIS A 41 6.23 18.11 1.55
CA HIS A 41 5.76 19.50 1.75
C HIS A 41 5.15 20.13 0.49
N GLY A 42 4.45 19.33 -0.32
CA GLY A 42 3.88 19.74 -1.61
C GLY A 42 4.88 19.94 -2.74
N VAL A 43 6.19 19.79 -2.47
CA VAL A 43 7.25 19.86 -3.47
C VAL A 43 7.41 18.49 -4.11
N TYR A 44 7.30 18.39 -5.43
CA TYR A 44 7.45 17.11 -6.11
C TYR A 44 8.90 16.60 -6.01
N PRO A 45 9.17 15.46 -5.36
CA PRO A 45 10.53 14.93 -5.23
C PRO A 45 11.02 14.20 -6.50
N GLY A 46 10.20 14.16 -7.55
CA GLY A 46 10.39 13.33 -8.73
C GLY A 46 9.71 11.95 -8.61
N PRO A 47 9.51 11.27 -9.74
CA PRO A 47 8.64 10.09 -9.82
C PRO A 47 9.17 8.93 -8.99
N VAL A 48 10.48 8.69 -9.01
CA VAL A 48 11.11 7.56 -8.31
C VAL A 48 10.83 7.61 -6.80
N LEU A 49 11.08 8.75 -6.16
CA LEU A 49 10.92 8.92 -4.72
C LEU A 49 9.45 8.93 -4.29
N ALA A 50 8.58 9.55 -5.09
CA ALA A 50 7.14 9.56 -4.87
C ALA A 50 6.54 8.15 -4.96
N GLN A 51 6.85 7.42 -6.05
CA GLN A 51 6.39 6.05 -6.26
C GLN A 51 6.91 5.09 -5.19
N GLN A 52 8.19 5.19 -4.80
CA GLN A 52 8.75 4.34 -3.76
C GLN A 52 8.05 4.57 -2.41
N TYR A 53 7.76 5.82 -2.05
CA TYR A 53 7.04 6.10 -0.82
C TYR A 53 5.60 5.57 -0.86
N PHE A 54 4.92 5.76 -2.00
CA PHE A 54 3.58 5.23 -2.21
C PHE A 54 3.55 3.70 -2.10
N ARG A 55 4.53 3.01 -2.70
CA ARG A 55 4.71 1.56 -2.56
C ARG A 55 4.87 1.18 -1.09
N MET A 56 5.70 1.89 -0.32
CA MET A 56 5.84 1.64 1.11
C MET A 56 4.53 1.80 1.88
N LEU A 57 3.71 2.79 1.56
CA LEU A 57 2.38 2.94 2.18
C LEU A 57 1.49 1.72 1.90
N TRP A 58 1.54 1.16 0.69
CA TRP A 58 0.83 -0.09 0.38
C TRP A 58 1.39 -1.32 1.09
N LEU A 59 2.72 -1.41 1.26
CA LEU A 59 3.31 -2.46 2.09
C LEU A 59 2.84 -2.31 3.56
N GLY A 60 2.81 -1.10 4.09
CA GLY A 60 2.32 -0.83 5.44
C GLY A 60 0.85 -1.24 5.60
N GLU A 61 0.01 -0.93 4.61
CA GLU A 61 -1.40 -1.33 4.59
C GLU A 61 -1.57 -2.85 4.51
N TYR A 62 -0.74 -3.53 3.71
CA TYR A 62 -0.69 -4.98 3.67
C TYR A 62 -0.38 -5.57 5.04
N LEU A 63 0.67 -5.08 5.70
CA LEU A 63 1.11 -5.57 7.01
C LEU A 63 0.05 -5.30 8.10
N ARG A 64 -0.57 -4.11 8.05
CA ARG A 64 -1.67 -3.72 8.94
C ARG A 64 -2.86 -4.67 8.85
N GLN A 65 -3.20 -5.12 7.64
CA GLN A 65 -4.26 -6.10 7.43
C GLN A 65 -3.82 -7.52 7.83
N LYS A 66 -2.64 -7.96 7.36
CA LYS A 66 -2.09 -9.30 7.60
C LYS A 66 -1.97 -9.64 9.07
N TYR A 67 -1.45 -8.71 9.87
CA TYR A 67 -1.26 -8.92 11.31
C TYR A 67 -2.44 -8.46 12.16
N ASN A 68 -3.54 -8.05 11.51
CA ASN A 68 -4.74 -7.58 12.18
C ASN A 68 -4.50 -6.41 13.16
N TRP A 69 -3.45 -5.62 12.90
CA TRP A 69 -3.01 -4.55 13.79
C TRP A 69 -4.03 -3.42 13.92
N HIS A 70 -4.86 -3.23 12.91
CA HIS A 70 -5.98 -2.30 12.95
C HIS A 70 -7.10 -2.68 13.93
N HIS A 71 -7.16 -3.94 14.35
CA HIS A 71 -8.08 -4.40 15.39
C HIS A 71 -7.40 -4.47 16.77
N GLN A 72 -6.09 -4.68 16.81
CA GLN A 72 -5.33 -4.75 18.07
C GLN A 72 -4.96 -3.37 18.62
N PHE A 73 -4.73 -2.41 17.73
CA PHE A 73 -4.30 -1.07 18.07
C PHE A 73 -5.20 -0.07 17.34
N HIS A 74 -5.71 0.91 18.07
CA HIS A 74 -6.56 1.94 17.50
C HIS A 74 -5.73 2.77 16.50
N GLU A 75 -6.25 2.95 15.28
CA GLU A 75 -5.70 3.87 14.28
C GLU A 75 -4.24 3.66 13.84
N ILE A 76 -3.75 2.42 13.77
CA ILE A 76 -2.44 2.18 13.15
C ILE A 76 -2.46 2.62 11.68
N SER A 77 -1.69 3.66 11.37
CA SER A 77 -1.46 4.11 10.00
C SER A 77 -0.53 3.13 9.27
N PRO A 78 -0.55 3.11 7.94
CA PRO A 78 0.40 2.29 7.16
C PRO A 78 1.86 2.60 7.49
N GLN A 79 2.21 3.87 7.76
CA GLN A 79 3.56 4.26 8.15
C GLN A 79 3.97 3.64 9.50
N VAL A 80 3.05 3.66 10.48
CA VAL A 80 3.28 3.03 11.79
C VAL A 80 3.41 1.52 11.67
N ALA A 81 2.61 0.90 10.80
CA ALA A 81 2.71 -0.54 10.53
C ALA A 81 4.10 -0.94 9.98
N LEU A 82 4.71 -0.13 9.10
CA LEU A 82 6.08 -0.36 8.64
C LEU A 82 7.08 -0.37 9.80
N LYS A 83 6.98 0.62 10.71
CA LYS A 83 7.83 0.70 11.90
C LYS A 83 7.65 -0.51 12.81
N TYR A 84 6.40 -0.94 13.02
CA TYR A 84 6.09 -2.13 13.83
C TYR A 84 6.67 -3.40 13.21
N ALA A 85 6.66 -3.51 11.89
CA ALA A 85 7.28 -4.62 11.18
C ALA A 85 8.80 -4.64 11.37
N LEU A 86 9.45 -3.47 11.32
CA LEU A 86 10.88 -3.34 11.64
C LEU A 86 11.19 -3.75 13.10
N ILE A 87 10.41 -3.26 14.07
CA ILE A 87 10.54 -3.67 15.48
C ILE A 87 10.37 -5.18 15.62
N LYS A 88 9.37 -5.75 14.95
CA LYS A 88 9.10 -7.19 15.00
C LYS A 88 10.24 -8.02 14.42
N GLN A 89 10.87 -7.56 13.35
CA GLN A 89 11.94 -8.30 12.66
C GLN A 89 13.29 -8.16 13.37
N TYR A 90 13.62 -6.96 13.85
CA TYR A 90 14.96 -6.64 14.37
C TYR A 90 15.01 -6.44 15.90
N GLY A 91 13.87 -6.28 16.56
CA GLY A 91 13.78 -6.08 18.01
C GLY A 91 14.53 -4.84 18.48
N GLU A 92 15.21 -4.95 19.62
CA GLU A 92 16.03 -3.89 20.24
C GLU A 92 17.28 -3.51 19.42
N LYS A 93 17.58 -4.21 18.32
CA LYS A 93 18.77 -3.94 17.50
C LYS A 93 18.66 -2.68 16.65
N ILE A 94 17.45 -2.18 16.40
CA ILE A 94 17.29 -0.86 15.78
C ILE A 94 17.20 0.17 16.89
N THR A 95 18.25 0.97 17.03
CA THR A 95 18.37 2.02 18.05
C THR A 95 17.57 3.27 17.70
N ASP A 96 17.37 3.56 16.42
CA ASP A 96 16.57 4.70 15.97
C ASP A 96 15.85 4.40 14.65
N ILE A 97 14.60 3.92 14.75
CA ILE A 97 13.74 3.65 13.58
C ILE A 97 13.33 4.94 12.89
N ASP A 98 13.23 6.05 13.64
CA ASP A 98 12.76 7.33 13.12
C ASP A 98 13.84 8.05 12.31
N ALA A 99 15.12 7.74 12.55
CA ALA A 99 16.24 8.21 11.75
C ALA A 99 16.44 7.47 10.42
N LEU A 100 15.79 6.32 10.21
CA LEU A 100 15.96 5.55 8.97
C LEU A 100 15.42 6.33 7.77
N THR A 101 16.25 6.46 6.75
CA THR A 101 15.81 6.97 5.46
C THR A 101 14.81 6.01 4.82
N GLN A 102 14.06 6.51 3.83
CA GLN A 102 13.11 5.70 3.08
C GLN A 102 13.76 4.48 2.41
N GLU A 103 14.96 4.66 1.88
CA GLU A 103 15.72 3.60 1.21
C GLU A 103 16.17 2.54 2.22
N GLU A 104 16.68 2.95 3.37
CA GLU A 104 17.07 2.04 4.45
C GLU A 104 15.87 1.26 5.00
N MET A 105 14.73 1.93 5.23
CA MET A 105 13.49 1.25 5.61
C MET A 105 13.07 0.23 4.55
N SER A 106 13.11 0.60 3.27
CA SER A 106 12.74 -0.29 2.17
C SER A 106 13.65 -1.52 2.09
N LEU A 107 14.96 -1.34 2.30
CA LEU A 107 15.94 -2.42 2.32
C LEU A 107 15.72 -3.36 3.51
N ALA A 108 15.49 -2.81 4.70
CA ALA A 108 15.24 -3.60 5.91
C ALA A 108 13.92 -4.41 5.81
N LEU A 109 12.97 -3.96 5.01
CA LEU A 109 11.68 -4.65 4.80
C LEU A 109 11.66 -5.63 3.62
N THR A 110 12.82 -6.04 3.08
CA THR A 110 12.92 -6.90 1.89
C THR A 110 12.16 -8.24 2.04
N ASP A 111 12.17 -8.83 3.23
CA ASP A 111 11.44 -10.08 3.49
C ASP A 111 9.92 -9.86 3.41
N TYR A 112 9.43 -8.77 4.00
CA TYR A 112 8.02 -8.37 3.92
C TYR A 112 7.59 -8.01 2.50
N TRP A 113 8.48 -7.40 1.71
CA TRP A 113 8.24 -7.18 0.29
C TRP A 113 8.06 -8.50 -0.46
N SER A 114 8.93 -9.47 -0.20
CA SER A 114 8.86 -10.79 -0.82
C SER A 114 7.54 -11.51 -0.46
N GLU A 115 7.13 -11.44 0.80
CA GLU A 115 5.84 -11.96 1.25
C GLU A 115 4.66 -11.25 0.56
N PHE A 116 4.69 -9.92 0.49
CA PHE A 116 3.66 -9.12 -0.17
C PHE A 116 3.51 -9.50 -1.65
N MET A 117 4.63 -9.75 -2.35
CA MET A 117 4.62 -10.14 -3.76
C MET A 117 4.15 -11.59 -3.96
N ALA A 118 4.40 -12.48 -3.00
CA ALA A 118 4.00 -13.88 -3.04
C ALA A 118 2.51 -14.10 -2.66
N ASP A 119 1.90 -13.17 -1.92
CA ASP A 119 0.52 -13.31 -1.44
C ASP A 119 -0.49 -13.35 -2.61
N LYS A 120 -1.23 -14.46 -2.74
CA LYS A 120 -2.21 -14.65 -3.80
C LYS A 120 -3.45 -13.79 -3.63
N THR A 121 -3.85 -13.48 -2.40
CA THR A 121 -5.04 -12.67 -2.10
C THR A 121 -4.84 -11.21 -2.51
N TRP A 122 -3.58 -10.76 -2.52
CA TRP A 122 -3.20 -9.42 -2.97
C TRP A 122 -2.81 -9.36 -4.45
N LYS A 123 -2.77 -10.48 -5.17
CA LYS A 123 -2.33 -10.52 -6.57
C LYS A 123 -3.16 -9.63 -7.49
N SER A 124 -4.48 -9.68 -7.36
CA SER A 124 -5.40 -8.81 -8.12
C SER A 124 -5.23 -7.34 -7.73
N LYS A 125 -5.03 -7.07 -6.43
CA LYS A 125 -4.86 -5.73 -5.87
C LYS A 125 -3.56 -5.07 -6.33
N ARG A 126 -2.46 -5.84 -6.40
CA ARG A 126 -1.14 -5.36 -6.87
C ARG A 126 -1.20 -4.76 -8.26
N TYR A 127 -1.97 -5.35 -9.18
CA TYR A 127 -2.13 -4.77 -10.52
C TYR A 127 -2.75 -3.37 -10.48
N ALA A 128 -3.81 -3.19 -9.69
CA ALA A 128 -4.45 -1.89 -9.53
C ALA A 128 -3.55 -0.87 -8.80
N ILE A 129 -2.75 -1.33 -7.83
CA ILE A 129 -1.76 -0.50 -7.12
C ILE A 129 -0.68 -0.01 -8.10
N GLU A 130 -0.10 -0.90 -8.92
CA GLU A 130 0.90 -0.49 -9.91
C GLU A 130 0.30 0.46 -10.95
N LYS A 131 -0.98 0.26 -11.35
CA LYS A 131 -1.68 1.22 -12.19
C LYS A 131 -1.92 2.58 -11.54
N ALA A 132 -2.10 2.63 -10.23
CA ALA A 132 -2.20 3.88 -9.49
C ALA A 132 -0.85 4.63 -9.44
N LEU A 133 0.28 3.97 -9.68
CA LEU A 133 1.59 4.64 -9.75
C LEU A 133 1.72 5.51 -11.00
N ASP A 134 1.10 5.11 -12.12
CA ASP A 134 1.14 5.86 -13.38
C ASP A 134 0.69 7.33 -13.16
N SER A 135 -0.26 7.56 -12.25
CA SER A 135 -0.74 8.91 -11.88
C SER A 135 0.31 9.78 -11.18
N LEU A 136 1.30 9.18 -10.52
CA LEU A 136 2.39 9.90 -9.84
C LEU A 136 3.43 10.42 -10.83
N ASP A 137 3.56 9.81 -12.01
CA ASP A 137 4.49 10.28 -13.05
C ASP A 137 4.10 11.65 -13.60
N PHE A 138 2.80 11.93 -13.59
CA PHE A 138 2.22 13.19 -14.08
C PHE A 138 1.86 14.14 -12.94
N TRP A 139 2.60 14.11 -11.81
CA TRP A 139 2.37 14.99 -10.66
C TRP A 139 2.13 16.42 -11.12
N THR A 140 0.89 16.90 -10.98
CA THR A 140 0.54 18.30 -11.27
C THR A 140 0.59 19.10 -9.97
N PRO A 141 1.13 20.33 -9.98
CA PRO A 141 0.98 21.27 -8.87
C PRO A 141 -0.51 21.65 -8.81
N GLY A 142 -1.26 20.92 -7.99
CA GLY A 142 -2.72 20.85 -8.07
C GLY A 142 -3.34 19.73 -7.24
N PHE A 143 -2.55 18.74 -6.79
CA PHE A 143 -2.86 17.83 -5.66
C PHE A 143 -2.97 18.56 -4.29
N SER A 144 -3.26 19.86 -4.32
CA SER A 144 -3.77 20.60 -3.20
C SER A 144 -4.99 19.87 -2.68
N SER A 145 -4.96 19.51 -1.40
CA SER A 145 -6.16 19.25 -0.60
C SER A 145 -7.13 20.43 -0.80
N ALA A 146 -8.03 20.32 -1.77
CA ALA A 146 -9.12 21.25 -1.91
C ALA A 146 -10.21 20.79 -0.94
N ALA A 147 -10.21 21.46 0.22
CA ALA A 147 -11.29 21.74 1.17
C ALA A 147 -12.31 20.64 1.49
#